data_AF-G7ERS4-F1
#
_entry.id   AF-G7ERS4-F1
#
_cell.length_a   1.000
_cell.length_b   1.000
_cell.length_c   1.000
_cell.angle_alpha   90.00
_cell.angle_beta   90.00
_cell.angle_gamma   90.00
#
_symmetry.space_group_name_H-M   'P 1'
#
loop_
_entity.id
_entity.type
_entity.pdbx_description
1 polymer ?
#
loop_
_entity_poly.entity_id
_entity_poly.type
_entity_poly.pdbx_seq_one_letter_code
_entity_poly.pdbx_strand_id
1 'polypeptide(L)'
;MSDKPSESDVQKRPPNNNLIFAGVILLIIIIAAAFVLLKPSESPKTVMQVEEPVKEQPIMELKPENDPVVGAPSVKPEKPAELAVPAQRPEVEPEAEIVPLPTLNDSDPVVIAKLDEYLGDVAMSLVLNDDVIRRGVVFIDNLAKGKVAKKHTPVTKLEEGFSVNEGDILTIDPNSYERYTPYVKILTSMSAAQTVRLYEEYKPLINSAYTEIGYGDDEFTQTLEDAIDLLLDTPEPKGSLPLLRDSVTYQYAFSEWEQLPAAQKQLLRMGPENMKKVKAALRNIKAELESN
;
A
#
# COMPACT_ATOMS: atom_id res chain seq x y z
N MET A 1 64.97 -13.51 19.07
CA MET A 1 65.88 -14.45 18.40
C MET A 1 65.67 -15.78 19.12
N SER A 2 64.67 -16.60 18.80
CA SER A 2 64.13 -16.96 17.46
C SER A 2 65.16 -17.75 16.66
N ASP A 3 64.92 -18.93 16.07
CA ASP A 3 63.68 -19.73 15.86
C ASP A 3 64.12 -21.21 15.57
N LYS A 4 63.33 -22.31 15.56
CA LYS A 4 61.89 -22.61 15.74
C LYS A 4 61.68 -24.14 15.90
N PRO A 5 60.52 -24.66 16.37
CA PRO A 5 60.02 -25.98 15.98
C PRO A 5 59.08 -25.89 14.76
N SER A 6 59.12 -26.88 13.86
CA SER A 6 58.23 -27.00 12.71
C SER A 6 57.12 -28.02 12.94
N GLU A 7 56.03 -27.89 12.19
CA GLU A 7 54.79 -28.66 12.29
C GLU A 7 54.95 -30.17 12.07
N SER A 8 54.01 -30.95 12.61
CA SER A 8 53.36 -32.01 11.83
C SER A 8 51.90 -32.17 12.30
N ASP A 9 50.95 -31.88 11.40
CA ASP A 9 49.52 -32.00 11.68
C ASP A 9 49.05 -33.46 11.69
N VAL A 10 48.16 -33.80 12.65
CA VAL A 10 47.25 -34.94 12.49
C VAL A 10 45.81 -34.47 12.68
N GLN A 11 45.18 -34.23 11.53
CA GLN A 11 43.84 -33.67 11.39
C GLN A 11 42.74 -34.64 11.86
N LYS A 12 41.84 -34.17 12.75
CA LYS A 12 40.50 -34.76 12.93
C LYS A 12 39.43 -33.70 12.73
N ARG A 13 38.64 -33.87 11.68
CA ARG A 13 37.54 -32.95 11.31
C ARG A 13 36.31 -33.21 12.20
N PRO A 14 35.55 -32.18 12.60
CA PRO A 14 34.24 -32.38 13.22
C PRO A 14 33.24 -32.98 12.21
N PRO A 15 32.20 -33.70 12.67
CA PRO A 15 31.23 -34.33 11.78
C PRO A 15 30.38 -33.30 11.02
N ASN A 16 30.09 -33.64 9.77
CA ASN A 16 29.42 -32.79 8.78
C ASN A 16 27.89 -32.83 8.95
N ASN A 17 27.33 -31.73 9.48
CA ASN A 17 25.90 -31.55 9.77
C ASN A 17 24.95 -31.59 8.54
N ASN A 18 25.54 -31.69 7.35
CA ASN A 18 24.90 -31.68 6.03
C ASN A 18 23.81 -32.76 5.88
N LEU A 19 23.96 -33.91 6.55
CA LEU A 19 22.99 -35.01 6.52
C LEU A 19 21.66 -34.64 7.18
N ILE A 20 21.67 -33.77 8.20
CA ILE A 20 20.44 -33.31 8.87
C ILE A 20 19.66 -32.38 7.93
N PHE A 21 20.36 -31.45 7.25
CA PHE A 21 19.74 -30.59 6.24
C PHE A 21 19.16 -31.38 5.06
N ALA A 22 19.85 -32.42 4.58
CA ALA A 22 19.32 -33.30 3.55
C ALA A 22 18.03 -34.01 3.98
N GLY A 23 17.96 -34.49 5.24
CA GLY A 23 16.75 -35.10 5.80
C GLY A 23 15.57 -34.12 5.91
N VAL A 24 15.81 -32.87 6.33
CA VAL A 24 14.77 -31.83 6.42
C VAL A 24 14.25 -31.45 5.02
N ILE A 25 15.13 -31.31 4.03
CA ILE A 25 14.73 -31.02 2.64
C ILE A 25 13.87 -32.17 2.07
N LEU A 26 14.27 -33.43 2.30
CA LEU A 26 13.49 -34.59 1.88
C LEU A 26 12.09 -34.60 2.54
N LEU A 27 12.00 -34.29 3.83
CA LEU A 27 10.73 -34.21 4.56
C LEU A 27 9.80 -33.13 3.96
N ILE A 28 10.34 -31.95 3.66
CA ILE A 28 9.57 -30.84 3.05
C ILE A 28 9.07 -31.24 1.66
N ILE A 29 9.89 -31.90 0.83
CA ILE A 29 9.49 -32.40 -0.49
C ILE A 29 8.37 -33.45 -0.38
N ILE A 30 8.44 -34.36 0.59
CA ILE A 30 7.39 -35.37 0.84
C ILE A 30 6.09 -34.70 1.28
N ILE A 31 6.14 -33.69 2.17
CA ILE A 31 4.96 -32.94 2.61
C ILE A 31 4.35 -32.14 1.45
N ALA A 32 5.16 -31.49 0.61
CA ALA A 32 4.68 -30.78 -0.58
C ALA A 32 4.04 -31.72 -1.60
N ALA A 33 4.66 -32.87 -1.89
CA ALA A 33 4.10 -33.88 -2.78
C ALA A 33 2.78 -34.46 -2.24
N ALA A 34 2.69 -34.72 -0.93
CA ALA A 34 1.45 -35.15 -0.29
C ALA A 34 0.36 -34.07 -0.39
N PHE A 35 0.70 -32.79 -0.17
CA PHE A 35 -0.26 -31.68 -0.28
C PHE A 35 -0.80 -31.47 -1.71
N VAL A 36 0.02 -31.73 -2.74
CA VAL A 36 -0.43 -31.70 -4.14
C VAL A 36 -1.30 -32.92 -4.48
N LEU A 37 -0.94 -34.11 -4.01
CA LEU A 37 -1.69 -35.36 -4.30
C LEU A 37 -2.97 -35.54 -3.46
N LEU A 38 -3.11 -34.84 -2.33
CA LEU A 38 -4.28 -34.93 -1.44
C LEU A 38 -5.32 -33.83 -1.65
N LYS A 39 -5.12 -32.90 -2.60
CA LYS A 39 -6.15 -31.92 -2.99
C LYS A 39 -7.16 -32.56 -3.96
N PRO A 40 -8.44 -32.69 -3.61
CA PRO A 40 -9.46 -33.14 -4.56
C PRO A 40 -9.62 -32.10 -5.69
N SER A 41 -9.64 -32.56 -6.93
CA SER A 41 -10.01 -31.71 -8.07
C SER A 41 -11.52 -31.56 -8.13
N GLU A 42 -12.06 -30.41 -7.73
CA GLU A 42 -13.47 -30.07 -7.98
C GLU A 42 -13.60 -29.18 -9.23
N SER A 43 -14.59 -29.50 -10.05
CA SER A 43 -14.94 -28.84 -11.30
C SER A 43 -16.44 -29.09 -11.56
N PRO A 44 -17.12 -28.24 -12.33
CA PRO A 44 -18.36 -27.62 -11.85
C PRO A 44 -19.61 -28.51 -11.97
N LYS A 45 -20.60 -28.20 -11.12
CA LYS A 45 -21.98 -28.70 -11.26
C LYS A 45 -22.96 -27.57 -11.58
N THR A 46 -23.37 -27.53 -12.84
CA THR A 46 -24.59 -26.86 -13.27
C THR A 46 -25.81 -27.43 -12.54
N VAL A 47 -26.67 -26.56 -11.99
CA VAL A 47 -28.05 -26.91 -11.64
C VAL A 47 -28.99 -25.79 -12.09
N MET A 48 -29.81 -26.13 -13.11
CA MET A 48 -31.20 -25.70 -13.36
C MET A 48 -31.65 -24.41 -12.65
N GLN A 49 -31.88 -23.31 -13.36
CA GLN A 49 -33.08 -23.06 -14.20
C GLN A 49 -34.38 -23.44 -13.48
N VAL A 50 -35.15 -22.41 -13.09
CA VAL A 50 -36.57 -22.50 -12.75
C VAL A 50 -37.27 -21.43 -13.60
N GLU A 51 -38.32 -21.82 -14.31
CA GLU A 51 -39.07 -20.95 -15.21
C GLU A 51 -40.38 -20.47 -14.57
N GLU A 52 -40.75 -19.22 -14.89
CA GLU A 52 -42.14 -18.75 -15.02
C GLU A 52 -43.02 -18.65 -13.73
N PRO A 53 -44.18 -17.93 -13.78
CA PRO A 53 -44.82 -17.34 -14.95
C PRO A 53 -45.01 -15.82 -14.97
N VAL A 54 -45.21 -15.31 -16.19
CA VAL A 54 -45.78 -13.99 -16.48
C VAL A 54 -47.15 -13.79 -15.81
N LYS A 55 -47.50 -12.53 -15.51
CA LYS A 55 -48.90 -12.15 -15.22
C LYS A 55 -49.30 -10.90 -16.01
N GLU A 56 -50.44 -10.99 -16.69
CA GLU A 56 -50.91 -9.99 -17.64
C GLU A 56 -51.58 -8.77 -16.99
N GLN A 57 -51.87 -7.78 -17.84
CA GLN A 57 -52.49 -6.50 -17.50
C GLN A 57 -53.96 -6.64 -17.06
N PRO A 58 -54.59 -5.53 -16.65
CA PRO A 58 -55.72 -5.09 -17.46
C PRO A 58 -55.62 -3.62 -17.91
N ILE A 59 -55.90 -3.40 -19.19
CA ILE A 59 -56.27 -2.10 -19.74
C ILE A 59 -57.67 -1.75 -19.23
N MET A 60 -57.94 -0.49 -18.88
CA MET A 60 -59.31 -0.01 -18.80
C MET A 60 -59.45 1.35 -19.51
N GLU A 61 -60.15 1.30 -20.63
CA GLU A 61 -60.57 2.43 -21.45
C GLU A 61 -61.90 3.01 -20.91
N LEU A 62 -62.11 4.33 -21.04
CA LEU A 62 -63.36 4.93 -21.53
C LEU A 62 -63.34 6.48 -21.53
N LYS A 63 -64.03 7.03 -22.53
CA LYS A 63 -64.42 8.44 -22.81
C LYS A 63 -65.98 8.48 -22.66
N PRO A 64 -66.76 9.60 -22.76
CA PRO A 64 -66.50 11.00 -23.08
C PRO A 64 -67.04 11.95 -21.95
N GLU A 65 -67.55 13.19 -22.08
CA GLU A 65 -67.89 14.12 -23.20
C GLU A 65 -68.01 15.58 -22.66
N ASN A 66 -67.77 16.59 -23.49
CA ASN A 66 -68.72 17.69 -23.79
C ASN A 66 -68.15 18.71 -24.81
N ASP A 67 -68.93 19.00 -25.85
CA ASP A 67 -68.69 20.06 -26.84
C ASP A 67 -69.49 21.35 -26.46
N PRO A 68 -69.93 22.24 -27.38
CA PRO A 68 -69.09 23.33 -27.87
C PRO A 68 -69.75 24.73 -27.74
N VAL A 69 -68.96 25.80 -27.87
CA VAL A 69 -69.48 27.12 -28.26
C VAL A 69 -68.59 27.76 -29.33
N VAL A 70 -69.20 28.20 -30.43
CA VAL A 70 -68.55 28.88 -31.56
C VAL A 70 -68.73 30.40 -31.43
N GLY A 71 -67.67 31.18 -31.63
CA GLY A 71 -67.75 32.65 -31.62
C GLY A 71 -66.48 33.33 -32.12
N ALA A 72 -66.41 33.60 -33.43
CA ALA A 72 -65.40 34.49 -34.02
C ALA A 72 -65.99 35.92 -34.12
N PRO A 73 -65.17 37.01 -34.13
CA PRO A 73 -64.30 37.26 -35.29
C PRO A 73 -62.90 37.85 -35.00
N SER A 74 -61.95 37.46 -35.85
CA SER A 74 -60.87 38.31 -36.42
C SER A 74 -60.21 39.39 -35.53
N VAL A 75 -59.11 39.02 -34.87
CA VAL A 75 -57.91 39.87 -34.80
C VAL A 75 -56.72 39.04 -35.28
N LYS A 76 -55.80 39.64 -36.04
CA LYS A 76 -54.56 38.99 -36.51
C LYS A 76 -53.36 39.68 -35.86
N PRO A 77 -52.82 39.16 -34.75
CA PRO A 77 -51.48 39.51 -34.29
C PRO A 77 -50.43 38.95 -35.26
N GLU A 78 -49.29 39.64 -35.37
CA GLU A 78 -48.17 39.17 -36.20
C GLU A 78 -47.44 38.02 -35.50
N LYS A 79 -46.85 37.09 -36.28
CA LYS A 79 -46.01 36.02 -35.72
C LYS A 79 -44.83 36.66 -34.98
N PRO A 80 -44.67 36.45 -33.66
CA PRO A 80 -43.46 36.87 -32.96
C PRO A 80 -42.25 36.23 -33.63
N ALA A 81 -41.20 37.02 -33.86
CA ALA A 81 -39.98 36.50 -34.48
C ALA A 81 -39.45 35.33 -33.64
N GLU A 82 -39.34 34.18 -34.28
CA GLU A 82 -38.83 32.96 -33.68
C GLU A 82 -37.33 33.14 -33.48
N LEU A 83 -36.95 33.66 -32.31
CA LEU A 83 -35.57 33.81 -31.90
C LEU A 83 -34.94 32.42 -31.90
N ALA A 84 -34.17 32.13 -32.95
CA ALA A 84 -33.40 30.92 -33.07
C ALA A 84 -32.37 30.89 -31.94
N VAL A 85 -32.73 30.26 -30.82
CA VAL A 85 -31.80 29.88 -29.77
C VAL A 85 -30.72 29.07 -30.47
N PRO A 86 -29.44 29.51 -30.45
CA PRO A 86 -28.37 28.73 -31.03
C PRO A 86 -28.39 27.37 -30.36
N ALA A 87 -28.58 26.30 -31.15
CA ALA A 87 -28.54 24.95 -30.62
C ALA A 87 -27.18 24.78 -29.95
N GLN A 88 -27.18 24.66 -28.61
CA GLN A 88 -25.98 24.35 -27.87
C GLN A 88 -25.54 22.98 -28.35
N ARG A 89 -24.50 22.98 -29.21
CA ARG A 89 -23.75 21.78 -29.52
C ARG A 89 -23.33 21.19 -28.16
N PRO A 90 -23.55 19.89 -27.90
CA PRO A 90 -22.98 19.26 -26.72
C PRO A 90 -21.50 19.62 -26.68
N GLU A 91 -21.08 20.29 -25.62
CA GLU A 91 -19.67 20.59 -25.42
C GLU A 91 -19.02 19.23 -25.17
N VAL A 92 -18.32 18.73 -26.20
CA VAL A 92 -17.67 17.41 -26.14
C VAL A 92 -16.50 17.58 -25.19
N GLU A 93 -16.77 17.29 -23.92
CA GLU A 93 -15.75 17.15 -22.89
C GLU A 93 -14.66 16.23 -23.46
N PRO A 94 -13.42 16.70 -23.57
CA PRO A 94 -12.41 16.02 -24.35
C PRO A 94 -12.13 14.66 -23.73
N GLU A 95 -12.42 13.62 -24.51
CA GLU A 95 -12.21 12.22 -24.15
C GLU A 95 -10.74 12.06 -23.73
N ALA A 96 -10.51 11.84 -22.43
CA ALA A 96 -9.18 11.97 -21.84
C ALA A 96 -8.23 10.98 -22.52
N GLU A 97 -7.10 11.47 -23.06
CA GLU A 97 -6.10 10.61 -23.68
C GLU A 97 -5.54 9.64 -22.64
N ILE A 98 -6.02 8.39 -22.68
CA ILE A 98 -5.58 7.32 -21.78
C ILE A 98 -4.17 6.92 -22.21
N VAL A 99 -3.17 7.65 -21.69
CA VAL A 99 -1.76 7.31 -21.86
C VAL A 99 -1.55 5.91 -21.26
N PRO A 100 -1.16 4.90 -22.07
CA PRO A 100 -1.01 3.55 -21.56
C PRO A 100 0.18 3.48 -20.60
N LEU A 101 0.00 2.77 -19.48
CA LEU A 101 1.06 2.53 -18.51
C LEU A 101 2.27 1.82 -19.18
N PRO A 102 3.51 2.13 -18.75
CA PRO A 102 4.71 1.39 -19.15
C PRO A 102 4.66 -0.05 -18.63
N THR A 103 5.57 -0.92 -19.08
CA THR A 103 5.75 -2.22 -18.40
C THR A 103 6.37 -2.01 -17.02
N LEU A 104 6.21 -2.96 -16.10
CA LEU A 104 6.86 -2.94 -14.78
C LEU A 104 8.41 -2.91 -14.84
N ASN A 105 9.01 -3.24 -15.99
CA ASN A 105 10.47 -3.11 -16.18
C ASN A 105 10.87 -1.70 -16.67
N ASP A 106 9.93 -0.94 -17.22
CA ASP A 106 10.14 0.39 -17.80
C ASP A 106 9.45 1.49 -16.97
N SER A 107 8.90 1.15 -15.79
CA SER A 107 8.03 2.04 -15.01
C SER A 107 8.78 3.10 -14.21
N ASP A 108 10.01 2.82 -13.77
CA ASP A 108 10.73 3.69 -12.83
C ASP A 108 10.83 5.15 -13.29
N PRO A 109 11.19 5.50 -14.55
CA PRO A 109 11.26 6.90 -14.98
C PRO A 109 9.92 7.63 -14.93
N VAL A 110 8.80 6.92 -15.14
CA VAL A 110 7.45 7.49 -15.16
C VAL A 110 6.95 7.69 -13.73
N VAL A 111 7.14 6.69 -12.85
CA VAL A 111 6.82 6.78 -11.42
C VAL A 111 7.65 7.86 -10.73
N ILE A 112 8.94 7.96 -11.04
CA ILE A 112 9.84 9.00 -10.49
C ILE A 112 9.41 10.40 -10.95
N ALA A 113 9.03 10.59 -12.22
CA ALA A 113 8.46 11.85 -12.68
C ALA A 113 7.13 12.19 -11.95
N LYS A 114 6.28 11.20 -11.69
CA LYS A 114 5.03 11.41 -10.91
C LYS A 114 5.24 11.68 -9.43
N LEU A 115 6.31 11.18 -8.83
CA LEU A 115 6.67 11.54 -7.45
C LEU A 115 7.27 12.97 -7.39
N ASP A 116 8.04 13.39 -8.38
CA ASP A 116 8.59 14.75 -8.50
C ASP A 116 7.49 15.83 -8.62
N GLU A 117 6.33 15.50 -9.22
CA GLU A 117 5.14 16.38 -9.24
C GLU A 117 4.57 16.71 -7.84
N TYR A 118 4.90 15.93 -6.80
CA TYR A 118 4.36 16.08 -5.43
C TYR A 118 5.41 16.22 -4.32
N LEU A 119 6.63 15.74 -4.53
CA LEU A 119 7.71 15.75 -3.54
C LEU A 119 8.69 16.89 -3.82
N GLY A 120 8.87 17.79 -2.85
CA GLY A 120 9.96 18.77 -2.92
C GLY A 120 11.34 18.11 -2.78
N ASP A 121 12.38 18.77 -3.28
CA ASP A 121 13.75 18.27 -3.51
C ASP A 121 14.32 17.38 -2.37
N VAL A 122 14.08 17.79 -1.12
CA VAL A 122 14.60 17.13 0.10
C VAL A 122 13.84 15.84 0.45
N ALA A 123 12.59 15.69 0.01
CA ALA A 123 11.85 14.43 0.08
C ALA A 123 12.18 13.54 -1.13
N MET A 124 12.29 14.14 -2.32
CA MET A 124 12.55 13.40 -3.56
C MET A 124 13.97 12.79 -3.59
N SER A 125 14.98 13.50 -3.11
CA SER A 125 16.37 12.99 -3.00
C SER A 125 16.55 11.83 -1.99
N LEU A 126 15.51 11.49 -1.23
CA LEU A 126 15.49 10.32 -0.34
C LEU A 126 14.83 9.09 -0.96
N VAL A 127 14.14 9.23 -2.10
CA VAL A 127 13.56 8.10 -2.84
C VAL A 127 14.69 7.32 -3.54
N LEU A 128 14.58 5.98 -3.59
CA LEU A 128 15.45 5.16 -4.44
C LEU A 128 14.82 5.02 -5.83
N ASN A 129 15.59 5.34 -6.86
CA ASN A 129 15.11 5.49 -8.24
C ASN A 129 15.25 4.20 -9.08
N ASP A 130 15.31 3.03 -8.42
CA ASP A 130 15.53 1.72 -9.03
C ASP A 130 14.55 0.68 -8.47
N ASP A 131 13.85 -0.07 -9.32
CA ASP A 131 12.82 -1.05 -8.94
C ASP A 131 11.74 -0.43 -8.02
N VAL A 132 11.28 0.80 -8.30
CA VAL A 132 10.51 1.65 -7.37
C VAL A 132 9.23 0.95 -6.87
N ILE A 133 8.45 0.41 -7.81
CA ILE A 133 7.20 -0.30 -7.51
C ILE A 133 7.50 -1.59 -6.72
N ARG A 134 8.48 -2.39 -7.16
CA ARG A 134 8.85 -3.65 -6.50
C ARG A 134 9.37 -3.44 -5.07
N ARG A 135 10.17 -2.39 -4.84
CA ARG A 135 10.62 -1.96 -3.50
C ARG A 135 9.42 -1.60 -2.64
N GLY A 136 8.51 -0.76 -3.15
CA GLY A 136 7.28 -0.40 -2.45
C GLY A 136 6.47 -1.62 -2.02
N VAL A 137 6.18 -2.52 -2.96
CA VAL A 137 5.42 -3.76 -2.73
C VAL A 137 6.08 -4.66 -1.69
N VAL A 138 7.37 -5.00 -1.85
CA VAL A 138 8.10 -5.86 -0.89
C VAL A 138 8.24 -5.20 0.49
N PHE A 139 8.33 -3.88 0.55
CA PHE A 139 8.39 -3.14 1.81
C PHE A 139 7.04 -3.18 2.56
N ILE A 140 5.94 -2.91 1.86
CA ILE A 140 4.56 -2.90 2.41
C ILE A 140 4.15 -4.31 2.85
N ASP A 141 4.40 -5.33 2.03
CA ASP A 141 4.25 -6.75 2.39
C ASP A 141 4.95 -7.12 3.71
N ASN A 142 6.16 -6.59 3.91
CA ASN A 142 6.90 -6.82 5.15
C ASN A 142 6.36 -5.98 6.32
N LEU A 143 5.84 -4.77 6.08
CA LEU A 143 5.19 -3.95 7.11
C LEU A 143 3.93 -4.62 7.65
N ALA A 144 3.04 -5.15 6.78
CA ALA A 144 1.87 -5.94 7.19
C ALA A 144 2.28 -7.13 8.08
N LYS A 145 3.38 -7.81 7.74
CA LYS A 145 3.98 -8.91 8.52
C LYS A 145 4.77 -8.43 9.76
N GLY A 146 4.66 -7.16 10.15
CA GLY A 146 5.31 -6.56 11.31
C GLY A 146 6.82 -6.43 11.24
N LYS A 147 7.41 -6.54 10.05
CA LYS A 147 8.85 -6.50 9.77
C LYS A 147 9.23 -5.16 9.13
N VAL A 148 10.53 -4.92 8.99
CA VAL A 148 11.07 -3.79 8.21
C VAL A 148 12.09 -4.35 7.23
N ALA A 149 11.77 -4.34 5.94
CA ALA A 149 12.59 -4.93 4.89
C ALA A 149 13.83 -4.05 4.57
N LYS A 150 14.82 -4.04 5.47
CA LYS A 150 16.02 -3.17 5.38
C LYS A 150 16.82 -3.23 4.06
N LYS A 151 16.63 -4.27 3.23
CA LYS A 151 17.25 -4.41 1.89
C LYS A 151 16.37 -3.89 0.74
N HIS A 152 15.06 -3.81 0.97
CA HIS A 152 14.03 -3.41 0.00
C HIS A 152 13.31 -2.16 0.49
N THR A 153 13.99 -1.31 1.26
CA THR A 153 13.51 0.03 1.59
C THR A 153 13.29 0.81 0.28
N PRO A 154 12.18 1.55 0.11
CA PRO A 154 11.96 2.45 -1.03
C PRO A 154 12.73 3.77 -0.87
N VAL A 155 13.34 3.99 0.30
CA VAL A 155 14.08 5.21 0.65
C VAL A 155 15.53 4.91 1.02
N THR A 156 16.38 5.92 0.87
CA THR A 156 17.78 5.93 1.30
C THR A 156 17.92 5.63 2.80
N LYS A 157 19.15 5.29 3.21
CA LYS A 157 19.47 5.04 4.62
C LYS A 157 19.75 6.38 5.32
N LEU A 158 19.20 6.57 6.53
CA LEU A 158 19.61 7.65 7.44
C LEU A 158 21.14 7.74 7.55
N GLU A 159 21.68 8.90 7.19
CA GLU A 159 23.11 9.21 7.26
C GLU A 159 23.54 9.46 8.71
N GLU A 160 22.75 10.26 9.44
CA GLU A 160 23.01 10.62 10.83
C GLU A 160 22.83 9.43 11.81
N GLY A 161 23.78 9.32 12.75
CA GLY A 161 23.77 8.30 13.79
C GLY A 161 22.60 8.40 14.77
N PHE A 162 22.37 7.35 15.54
CA PHE A 162 21.40 7.35 16.64
C PHE A 162 22.08 7.74 17.95
N SER A 163 21.55 8.77 18.59
CA SER A 163 21.98 9.39 19.84
C SER A 163 21.01 9.08 20.99
N VAL A 164 21.53 9.15 22.22
CA VAL A 164 20.78 8.95 23.46
C VAL A 164 21.23 9.98 24.50
N ASN A 165 20.32 10.35 25.40
CA ASN A 165 20.68 11.13 26.60
C ASN A 165 21.26 10.18 27.65
N GLU A 166 22.54 10.37 28.02
CA GLU A 166 23.23 9.57 29.05
C GLU A 166 23.03 10.17 30.46
N GLY A 167 21.78 10.18 30.94
CA GLY A 167 21.46 10.47 32.34
C GLY A 167 21.39 9.20 33.21
N ASP A 168 20.85 9.33 34.43
CA ASP A 168 20.56 8.19 35.33
C ASP A 168 19.68 7.10 34.68
N ILE A 169 18.91 7.49 33.66
CA ILE A 169 18.14 6.62 32.78
C ILE A 169 18.49 7.00 31.34
N LEU A 170 18.95 6.04 30.54
CA LEU A 170 19.15 6.22 29.10
C LEU A 170 17.80 6.48 28.43
N THR A 171 17.69 7.52 27.63
CA THR A 171 16.49 7.84 26.83
C THR A 171 16.87 8.26 25.42
N ILE A 172 15.95 8.16 24.46
CA ILE A 172 16.17 8.67 23.10
C ILE A 172 16.38 10.19 23.16
N ASP A 173 17.46 10.67 22.54
CA ASP A 173 17.71 12.10 22.31
C ASP A 173 16.70 12.65 21.27
N PRO A 174 16.01 13.78 21.51
CA PRO A 174 15.15 14.42 20.52
C PRO A 174 15.74 14.55 19.11
N ASN A 175 17.04 14.83 18.96
CA ASN A 175 17.68 14.89 17.63
C ASN A 175 17.51 13.57 16.86
N SER A 176 17.50 12.44 17.57
CA SER A 176 17.32 11.13 16.95
C SER A 176 15.94 10.89 16.35
N TYR A 177 14.93 11.64 16.80
CA TYR A 177 13.60 11.71 16.19
C TYR A 177 13.58 12.63 14.96
N GLU A 178 14.28 13.77 15.02
CA GLU A 178 14.26 14.79 13.97
C GLU A 178 14.84 14.28 12.64
N ARG A 179 15.82 13.37 12.68
CA ARG A 179 16.34 12.64 11.50
C ARG A 179 15.27 11.94 10.64
N TYR A 180 14.12 11.60 11.21
CA TYR A 180 13.01 10.99 10.46
C TYR A 180 12.10 12.03 9.79
N THR A 181 12.18 13.31 10.14
CA THR A 181 11.32 14.38 9.61
C THR A 181 11.40 14.52 8.08
N PRO A 182 12.57 14.42 7.42
CA PRO A 182 12.66 14.41 5.96
C PRO A 182 11.91 13.22 5.32
N TYR A 183 12.05 12.03 5.89
CA TYR A 183 11.37 10.82 5.42
C TYR A 183 9.85 10.87 5.63
N VAL A 184 9.40 11.47 6.73
CA VAL A 184 7.97 11.69 7.01
C VAL A 184 7.33 12.60 5.96
N LYS A 185 8.06 13.58 5.41
CA LYS A 185 7.55 14.44 4.32
C LYS A 185 7.14 13.65 3.08
N ILE A 186 7.80 12.53 2.78
CA ILE A 186 7.45 11.69 1.62
C ILE A 186 5.99 11.21 1.73
N LEU A 187 5.55 10.82 2.94
CA LEU A 187 4.17 10.41 3.21
C LEU A 187 3.20 11.59 3.40
N THR A 188 3.68 12.74 3.87
CA THR A 188 2.81 13.90 4.22
C THR A 188 2.81 15.03 3.19
N SER A 189 3.52 14.90 2.06
CA SER A 189 3.51 15.88 0.97
C SER A 189 2.22 15.81 0.14
N MET A 190 1.64 14.61 0.01
CA MET A 190 0.41 14.36 -0.74
C MET A 190 -0.82 14.37 0.18
N SER A 191 -1.95 14.84 -0.33
CA SER A 191 -3.26 14.57 0.30
C SER A 191 -3.68 13.12 0.06
N ALA A 192 -4.53 12.56 0.94
CA ALA A 192 -5.00 11.17 0.82
C ALA A 192 -5.59 10.87 -0.57
N ALA A 193 -6.46 11.73 -1.06
CA ALA A 193 -7.03 11.64 -2.41
C ALA A 193 -5.98 11.67 -3.55
N GLN A 194 -4.85 12.37 -3.40
CA GLN A 194 -3.74 12.28 -4.35
C GLN A 194 -3.03 10.92 -4.25
N THR A 195 -2.77 10.45 -3.02
CA THR A 195 -2.11 9.16 -2.77
C THR A 195 -2.94 7.98 -3.28
N VAL A 196 -4.25 7.98 -3.06
CA VAL A 196 -5.15 6.92 -3.53
C VAL A 196 -5.34 6.97 -5.05
N ARG A 197 -5.44 8.15 -5.67
CA ARG A 197 -5.44 8.23 -7.14
C ARG A 197 -4.14 7.72 -7.76
N LEU A 198 -2.98 8.06 -7.19
CA LEU A 198 -1.69 7.54 -7.65
C LEU A 198 -1.59 6.01 -7.42
N TYR A 199 -2.14 5.51 -6.32
CA TYR A 199 -2.22 4.07 -6.05
C TYR A 199 -3.06 3.35 -7.11
N GLU A 200 -4.28 3.82 -7.39
CA GLU A 200 -5.17 3.21 -8.41
C GLU A 200 -4.60 3.36 -9.83
N GLU A 201 -3.97 4.50 -10.17
CA GLU A 201 -3.29 4.72 -11.47
C GLU A 201 -2.19 3.66 -11.72
N TYR A 202 -1.40 3.33 -10.70
CA TYR A 202 -0.31 2.35 -10.81
C TYR A 202 -0.67 0.93 -10.37
N LYS A 203 -1.92 0.68 -9.94
CA LYS A 203 -2.40 -0.61 -9.41
C LYS A 203 -2.12 -1.81 -10.29
N PRO A 204 -2.27 -1.76 -11.64
CA PRO A 204 -1.90 -2.90 -12.50
C PRO A 204 -0.42 -3.29 -12.41
N LEU A 205 0.48 -2.32 -12.22
CA LEU A 205 1.92 -2.57 -12.08
C LEU A 205 2.28 -3.00 -10.65
N ILE A 206 1.57 -2.47 -9.65
CA ILE A 206 1.69 -2.88 -8.24
C ILE A 206 1.26 -4.34 -8.07
N ASN A 207 0.10 -4.74 -8.63
CA ASN A 207 -0.34 -6.13 -8.65
C ASN A 207 0.65 -7.03 -9.41
N SER A 208 1.17 -6.58 -10.57
CA SER A 208 2.20 -7.32 -11.31
C SER A 208 3.45 -7.57 -10.45
N ALA A 209 3.90 -6.59 -9.66
CA ALA A 209 5.02 -6.76 -8.73
C ALA A 209 4.68 -7.65 -7.52
N TYR A 210 3.41 -7.75 -7.14
CA TYR A 210 2.94 -8.62 -6.05
C TYR A 210 2.83 -10.09 -6.48
N THR A 211 2.36 -10.34 -7.71
CA THR A 211 2.35 -11.69 -8.31
C THR A 211 3.76 -12.21 -8.60
N GLU A 212 4.73 -11.33 -8.97
CA GLU A 212 6.16 -11.70 -9.10
C GLU A 212 6.75 -12.31 -7.81
N ILE A 213 6.28 -11.91 -6.62
CA ILE A 213 6.72 -12.47 -5.34
C ILE A 213 5.86 -13.64 -4.84
N GLY A 214 4.91 -14.11 -5.65
CA GLY A 214 4.18 -15.37 -5.44
C GLY A 214 2.78 -15.26 -4.83
N TYR A 215 2.19 -14.06 -4.82
CA TYR A 215 0.80 -13.83 -4.38
C TYR A 215 -0.21 -13.86 -5.54
N GLY A 216 -1.49 -13.77 -5.21
CA GLY A 216 -2.57 -13.57 -6.18
C GLY A 216 -2.60 -12.16 -6.78
N ASP A 217 -3.36 -12.02 -7.85
CA ASP A 217 -3.75 -10.72 -8.40
C ASP A 217 -4.78 -10.05 -7.46
N ASP A 218 -4.85 -8.71 -7.47
CA ASP A 218 -5.67 -7.84 -6.59
C ASP A 218 -5.50 -7.99 -5.06
N GLU A 219 -4.80 -9.01 -4.55
CA GLU A 219 -4.54 -9.24 -3.12
C GLU A 219 -3.70 -8.12 -2.43
N PHE A 220 -3.09 -7.22 -3.21
CA PHE A 220 -2.23 -6.17 -2.65
C PHE A 220 -3.00 -5.09 -1.86
N THR A 221 -4.25 -4.77 -2.23
CA THR A 221 -5.04 -3.73 -1.53
C THR A 221 -5.22 -4.09 -0.04
N GLN A 222 -5.59 -5.34 0.25
CA GLN A 222 -5.68 -5.86 1.62
C GLN A 222 -4.34 -5.80 2.35
N THR A 223 -3.23 -6.11 1.66
CA THR A 223 -1.88 -6.05 2.24
C THR A 223 -1.45 -4.62 2.59
N LEU A 224 -1.89 -3.63 1.81
CA LEU A 224 -1.71 -2.21 2.12
C LEU A 224 -2.53 -1.80 3.35
N GLU A 225 -3.79 -2.22 3.44
CA GLU A 225 -4.65 -1.97 4.60
C GLU A 225 -4.12 -2.61 5.89
N ASP A 226 -3.71 -3.89 5.83
CA ASP A 226 -3.08 -4.62 6.95
C ASP A 226 -1.82 -3.90 7.45
N ALA A 227 -1.00 -3.36 6.53
CA ALA A 227 0.18 -2.56 6.87
C ALA A 227 -0.18 -1.21 7.48
N ILE A 228 -1.26 -0.57 7.03
CA ILE A 228 -1.77 0.68 7.61
C ILE A 228 -2.27 0.42 9.04
N ASP A 229 -3.15 -0.55 9.24
CA ASP A 229 -3.75 -0.85 10.55
C ASP A 229 -2.69 -1.25 11.58
N LEU A 230 -1.73 -2.11 11.21
CA LEU A 230 -0.63 -2.47 12.13
C LEU A 230 0.18 -1.24 12.57
N LEU A 231 0.36 -0.24 11.70
CA LEU A 231 1.03 1.01 12.07
C LEU A 231 0.12 1.93 12.91
N LEU A 232 -1.18 1.96 12.65
CA LEU A 232 -2.17 2.71 13.44
C LEU A 232 -2.35 2.16 14.86
N ASP A 233 -2.21 0.84 15.04
CA ASP A 233 -2.21 0.14 16.33
C ASP A 233 -0.96 0.38 17.18
N THR A 234 0.08 1.06 16.65
CA THR A 234 1.27 1.42 17.43
C THR A 234 0.87 2.27 18.65
N PRO A 235 1.10 1.82 19.90
CA PRO A 235 0.67 2.55 21.09
C PRO A 235 1.43 3.87 21.23
N GLU A 236 0.79 4.90 21.78
CA GLU A 236 1.34 6.26 21.85
C GLU A 236 1.94 6.54 23.25
N PRO A 237 3.28 6.71 23.39
CA PRO A 237 3.94 6.84 24.70
C PRO A 237 3.55 8.10 25.47
N LYS A 238 3.28 7.95 26.77
CA LYS A 238 2.94 9.05 27.69
C LYS A 238 4.14 9.47 28.53
N GLY A 239 5.23 9.87 27.87
CA GLY A 239 6.46 10.30 28.52
C GLY A 239 7.72 9.92 27.74
N SER A 240 8.85 9.83 28.43
CA SER A 240 10.08 9.27 27.86
C SER A 240 9.95 7.76 27.63
N LEU A 241 10.77 7.25 26.71
CA LEU A 241 11.00 5.82 26.51
C LEU A 241 12.40 5.47 27.04
N PRO A 242 12.51 4.88 28.24
CA PRO A 242 13.77 4.37 28.77
C PRO A 242 14.37 3.27 27.89
N LEU A 243 15.69 3.24 27.82
CA LEU A 243 16.47 2.32 27.00
C LEU A 243 17.41 1.45 27.85
N LEU A 244 17.71 0.26 27.35
CA LEU A 244 18.82 -0.58 27.79
C LEU A 244 19.88 -0.60 26.68
N ARG A 245 21.16 -0.48 27.06
CA ARG A 245 22.31 -0.62 26.14
C ARG A 245 22.64 -2.10 26.00
N ASP A 246 22.37 -2.65 24.82
CA ASP A 246 22.71 -4.02 24.43
C ASP A 246 23.89 -3.98 23.45
N SER A 247 25.11 -4.08 24.00
CA SER A 247 26.37 -3.94 23.26
C SER A 247 26.41 -2.61 22.46
N VAL A 248 26.43 -2.67 21.13
CA VAL A 248 26.41 -1.51 20.21
C VAL A 248 25.00 -1.06 19.81
N THR A 249 23.96 -1.58 20.46
CA THR A 249 22.55 -1.32 20.15
C THR A 249 21.76 -0.88 21.38
N TYR A 250 20.52 -0.44 21.15
CA TYR A 250 19.59 -0.04 22.21
C TYR A 250 18.25 -0.76 22.05
N GLN A 251 17.78 -1.34 23.14
CA GLN A 251 16.46 -1.93 23.32
C GLN A 251 15.61 -1.00 24.20
N TYR A 252 14.28 -1.04 24.09
CA TYR A 252 13.41 -0.39 25.06
C TYR A 252 13.43 -1.13 26.40
N ALA A 253 13.44 -0.42 27.52
CA ALA A 253 13.60 -1.03 28.84
C ALA A 253 12.32 -1.69 29.38
N PHE A 254 11.13 -1.23 28.96
CA PHE A 254 9.86 -1.87 29.32
C PHE A 254 9.40 -2.82 28.21
N SER A 255 8.88 -3.98 28.62
CA SER A 255 8.57 -5.12 27.76
C SER A 255 7.48 -4.82 26.73
N GLU A 256 6.51 -3.97 27.09
CA GLU A 256 5.41 -3.55 26.22
C GLU A 256 5.83 -2.69 25.02
N TRP A 257 7.06 -2.16 25.02
CA TRP A 257 7.64 -1.46 23.87
C TRP A 257 8.62 -2.35 23.08
N GLU A 258 9.44 -3.16 23.77
CA GLU A 258 10.43 -4.00 23.08
C GLU A 258 9.82 -5.26 22.45
N GLN A 259 8.69 -5.77 22.94
CA GLN A 259 7.99 -6.90 22.31
C GLN A 259 7.15 -6.51 21.08
N LEU A 260 6.97 -5.21 20.80
CA LEU A 260 6.20 -4.76 19.64
C LEU A 260 6.86 -5.19 18.30
N PRO A 261 6.08 -5.41 17.24
CA PRO A 261 6.57 -5.64 15.89
C PRO A 261 7.64 -4.62 15.45
N ALA A 262 8.57 -5.05 14.60
CA ALA A 262 9.66 -4.18 14.13
C ALA A 262 9.15 -2.94 13.36
N ALA A 263 8.00 -3.06 12.68
CA ALA A 263 7.31 -1.94 12.05
C ALA A 263 6.84 -0.89 13.09
N GLN A 264 6.12 -1.32 14.13
CA GLN A 264 5.68 -0.44 15.22
C GLN A 264 6.87 0.17 15.98
N LYS A 265 7.92 -0.61 16.27
CA LYS A 265 9.18 -0.09 16.86
C LYS A 265 9.97 0.82 15.91
N GLN A 266 9.70 0.81 14.61
CA GLN A 266 10.28 1.79 13.68
C GLN A 266 9.47 3.10 13.69
N LEU A 267 8.15 3.04 13.86
CA LEU A 267 7.32 4.23 14.05
C LEU A 267 7.60 4.93 15.39
N LEU A 268 7.77 4.18 16.48
CA LEU A 268 8.20 4.74 17.78
C LEU A 268 9.56 5.44 17.72
N ARG A 269 10.50 4.93 16.91
CA ARG A 269 11.81 5.56 16.68
C ARG A 269 11.73 6.89 15.92
N MET A 270 10.61 7.22 15.29
CA MET A 270 10.40 8.54 14.68
C MET A 270 10.08 9.63 15.73
N GLY A 271 9.66 9.25 16.94
CA GLY A 271 9.27 10.19 18.00
C GLY A 271 7.83 10.69 17.88
N PRO A 272 7.30 11.33 18.94
CA PRO A 272 5.87 11.60 19.09
C PRO A 272 5.30 12.48 17.97
N GLU A 273 5.96 13.59 17.61
CA GLU A 273 5.45 14.50 16.58
C GLU A 273 5.46 13.90 15.17
N ASN A 274 6.47 13.10 14.84
CA ASN A 274 6.56 12.45 13.53
C ASN A 274 5.64 11.22 13.45
N MET A 275 5.55 10.42 14.52
CA MET A 275 4.54 9.37 14.64
C MET A 275 3.13 9.93 14.48
N LYS A 276 2.80 11.04 15.14
CA LYS A 276 1.49 11.70 15.05
C LYS A 276 1.16 12.14 13.61
N LYS A 277 2.13 12.71 12.88
CA LYS A 277 1.98 13.06 11.45
C LYS A 277 1.73 11.83 10.58
N VAL A 278 2.54 10.77 10.76
CA VAL A 278 2.39 9.50 10.02
C VAL A 278 1.02 8.88 10.31
N LYS A 279 0.64 8.70 11.57
CA LYS A 279 -0.68 8.14 11.95
C LYS A 279 -1.85 9.03 11.54
N ALA A 280 -1.65 10.33 11.30
CA ALA A 280 -2.69 11.18 10.71
C ALA A 280 -2.82 10.93 9.19
N ALA A 281 -1.70 10.92 8.46
CA ALA A 281 -1.71 10.61 7.03
C ALA A 281 -2.27 9.21 6.74
N LEU A 282 -1.85 8.20 7.49
CA LEU A 282 -2.32 6.81 7.35
C LEU A 282 -3.84 6.66 7.60
N ARG A 283 -4.40 7.33 8.61
CA ARG A 283 -5.87 7.35 8.83
C ARG A 283 -6.61 7.97 7.65
N ASN A 284 -6.11 9.07 7.11
CA ASN A 284 -6.74 9.75 5.99
C ASN A 284 -6.65 8.90 4.71
N ILE A 285 -5.51 8.25 4.46
CA ILE A 285 -5.32 7.33 3.32
C ILE A 285 -6.26 6.12 3.44
N LYS A 286 -6.38 5.51 4.62
CA LYS A 286 -7.33 4.40 4.82
C LYS A 286 -8.79 4.83 4.60
N ALA A 287 -9.21 5.95 5.17
CA ALA A 287 -10.57 6.45 4.95
C ALA A 287 -10.88 6.78 3.47
N GLU A 288 -9.87 7.17 2.70
CA GLU A 288 -9.98 7.40 1.25
C GLU A 288 -10.02 6.07 0.46
N LEU A 289 -9.23 5.06 0.85
CA LEU A 289 -9.32 3.69 0.29
C LEU A 289 -10.70 3.06 0.56
N GLU A 290 -11.22 3.19 1.78
CA GLU A 290 -12.55 2.70 2.20
C GLU A 290 -13.73 3.45 1.53
N SER A 291 -13.47 4.49 0.74
CA SER A 291 -14.49 5.38 0.14
C SER A 291 -14.60 5.31 -1.39
N ASN A 292 -13.75 4.52 -2.08
CA ASN A 292 -13.71 4.41 -3.54
C ASN A 292 -14.05 2.98 -4.02
#